data_AF-A0A2N2D7V0-F1
#
_entry.id   AF-A0A2N2D7V0-F1
#
_cell.length_a   1.000
_cell.length_b   1.000
_cell.length_c   1.000
_cell.angle_alpha   90.00
_cell.angle_beta   90.00
_cell.angle_gamma   90.00
#
_symmetry.space_group_name_H-M   'P 1'
#
loop_
_entity.id
_entity.type
_entity.pdbx_description
1 polymer ?
#
loop_
_entity_poly.entity_id
_entity_poly.type
_entity_poly.pdbx_seq_one_letter_code
_entity_poly.pdbx_strand_id
1 'polypeptide(L)'
;MMEMVYNYQLARECAWNDQERDNPFYDYYRNEKRKLGKAPNLEVNLSIAYLTPRYDKDGNILYSKSSYLKMEKSVASCPTKMSLFDLVSGMGDPDEWRFNPSTFTNGKRTLTSWSQQQIFVVEFQGTLTFKEFAARCDEVGVHPYVVQHIGDEEDRMKEGNCTYFRAWFVNVEPITLLGFRNRVQEFLKIIFPESDESCRDIKTIYNQGLHICYLDWTARIEPQHLDLACIRYINERYAAA
;
A
#
# COMPACT_ATOMS: atom_id res chain seq x y z
N MET A 1 13.62 -14.92 -9.42
CA MET A 1 13.33 -14.38 -10.77
C MET A 1 11.98 -14.85 -11.37
N MET A 2 11.40 -16.02 -11.03
CA MET A 2 10.12 -16.49 -11.64
C MET A 2 8.84 -16.33 -10.78
N GLU A 3 8.92 -16.16 -9.45
CA GLU A 3 7.70 -16.15 -8.60
C GLU A 3 6.92 -14.83 -8.64
N MET A 4 7.60 -13.68 -8.72
CA MET A 4 6.91 -12.37 -8.72
C MET A 4 6.10 -12.11 -9.99
N VAL A 5 6.59 -12.59 -11.14
CA VAL A 5 5.91 -12.46 -12.44
C VAL A 5 4.67 -13.37 -12.53
N TYR A 6 4.70 -14.53 -11.86
CA TYR A 6 3.59 -15.48 -11.83
C TYR A 6 2.37 -14.91 -11.07
N ASN A 7 2.60 -14.17 -9.99
CA ASN A 7 1.53 -13.49 -9.24
C ASN A 7 0.88 -12.34 -10.03
N TYR A 8 1.63 -11.68 -10.93
CA TYR A 8 1.07 -10.65 -11.82
C TYR A 8 0.13 -11.24 -12.89
N GLN A 9 0.45 -12.42 -13.44
CA GLN A 9 -0.43 -13.11 -14.40
C GLN A 9 -1.74 -13.58 -13.74
N LEU A 10 -1.67 -14.12 -12.51
CA LEU A 10 -2.85 -14.48 -11.71
C LEU A 10 -3.72 -13.26 -11.37
N ALA A 11 -3.12 -12.13 -10.99
CA ALA A 11 -3.84 -10.87 -10.79
C ALA A 11 -4.52 -10.37 -12.08
N ARG A 12 -3.91 -10.63 -13.24
CA ARG A 12 -4.45 -10.30 -14.58
C ARG A 12 -5.67 -11.15 -14.92
N GLU A 13 -5.66 -12.44 -14.62
CA GLU A 13 -6.80 -13.35 -14.82
C GLU A 13 -7.95 -13.05 -13.83
N CYS A 14 -7.64 -12.42 -12.69
CA CYS A 14 -8.59 -12.12 -11.63
C CYS A 14 -9.38 -10.81 -11.79
N ALA A 15 -9.07 -10.00 -12.80
CA ALA A 15 -9.67 -8.68 -12.96
C ALA A 15 -10.37 -8.57 -14.32
N TRP A 16 -11.60 -9.10 -14.40
CA TRP A 16 -12.77 -8.47 -15.05
C TRP A 16 -14.03 -9.38 -15.02
N ASN A 17 -15.10 -8.87 -14.41
CA ASN A 17 -16.44 -8.76 -15.01
C ASN A 17 -17.27 -7.78 -14.16
N ASP A 18 -17.69 -6.67 -14.75
CA ASP A 18 -18.50 -5.59 -14.14
C ASP A 18 -19.97 -5.97 -13.90
N GLN A 19 -20.23 -7.26 -13.67
CA GLN A 19 -21.52 -7.73 -13.24
C GLN A 19 -21.31 -8.66 -12.04
N GLU A 20 -21.66 -8.11 -10.88
CA GLU A 20 -22.09 -8.79 -9.65
C GLU A 20 -21.74 -10.29 -9.53
N ARG A 21 -20.86 -10.61 -8.56
CA ARG A 21 -20.57 -11.94 -7.97
C ARG A 21 -19.51 -12.83 -8.62
N ASP A 22 -19.09 -12.59 -9.86
CA ASP A 22 -18.02 -13.37 -10.52
C ASP A 22 -16.71 -12.56 -10.62
N ASN A 23 -16.24 -12.02 -9.49
CA ASN A 23 -14.90 -11.44 -9.42
C ASN A 23 -13.90 -12.59 -9.19
N PRO A 24 -13.03 -12.94 -10.16
CA PRO A 24 -12.09 -14.03 -9.98
C PRO A 24 -11.03 -13.71 -8.90
N PHE A 25 -10.87 -12.45 -8.52
CA PHE A 25 -10.14 -12.04 -7.32
C PHE A 25 -10.86 -12.47 -6.03
N TYR A 26 -12.20 -12.52 -6.01
CA TYR A 26 -12.98 -13.01 -4.87
C TYR A 26 -12.84 -14.53 -4.70
N ASP A 27 -12.73 -15.29 -5.79
CA ASP A 27 -12.48 -16.73 -5.73
C ASP A 27 -11.00 -17.06 -5.47
N TYR A 28 -10.04 -16.31 -6.03
CA TYR A 28 -8.64 -16.35 -5.61
C TYR A 28 -8.52 -16.01 -4.12
N TYR A 29 -9.18 -14.94 -3.66
CA TYR A 29 -9.28 -14.52 -2.27
C TYR A 29 -9.89 -15.60 -1.36
N ARG A 30 -10.99 -16.24 -1.78
CA ARG A 30 -11.64 -17.32 -1.01
C ARG A 30 -10.78 -18.58 -0.97
N ASN A 31 -10.08 -18.89 -2.05
CA ASN A 31 -9.16 -20.02 -2.14
C ASN A 31 -7.88 -19.78 -1.35
N GLU A 32 -7.29 -18.58 -1.43
CA GLU A 32 -6.17 -18.16 -0.60
C GLU A 32 -6.58 -18.10 0.87
N LYS A 33 -7.73 -17.53 1.25
CA LYS A 33 -8.25 -17.59 2.63
C LYS A 33 -8.41 -19.03 3.15
N ARG A 34 -8.79 -19.98 2.29
CA ARG A 34 -8.85 -21.42 2.61
C ARG A 34 -7.47 -22.05 2.77
N LYS A 35 -6.51 -21.73 1.91
CA LYS A 35 -5.11 -22.20 2.02
C LYS A 35 -4.37 -21.57 3.21
N LEU A 36 -4.62 -20.29 3.45
CA LEU A 36 -4.11 -19.44 4.51
C LEU A 36 -4.90 -19.58 5.81
N GLY A 37 -5.66 -20.67 6.02
CA GLY A 37 -6.29 -20.99 7.31
C GLY A 37 -5.31 -21.06 8.50
N LYS A 38 -4.03 -20.74 8.28
CA LYS A 38 -2.91 -20.61 9.22
C LYS A 38 -1.97 -19.42 8.94
N ALA A 39 -2.24 -18.53 7.98
CA ALA A 39 -1.39 -17.34 7.84
C ALA A 39 -1.58 -16.46 9.08
N PRO A 40 -0.50 -16.01 9.73
CA PRO A 40 -0.64 -15.14 10.88
C PRO A 40 -1.31 -13.86 10.41
N ASN A 41 -2.59 -13.70 10.76
CA ASN A 41 -3.33 -12.46 10.62
C ASN A 41 -2.62 -11.42 11.48
N LEU A 42 -1.60 -10.78 10.92
CA LEU A 42 -0.91 -9.69 11.58
C LEU A 42 -1.91 -8.54 11.68
N GLU A 43 -2.24 -8.21 12.92
CA GLU A 43 -3.02 -7.02 13.22
C GLU A 43 -2.14 -5.79 13.07
N VAL A 44 -2.67 -4.78 12.42
CA VAL A 44 -2.02 -3.48 12.21
C VAL A 44 -2.85 -2.38 12.85
N ASN A 45 -2.14 -1.36 13.31
CA ASN A 45 -2.74 -0.14 13.80
C ASN A 45 -2.54 0.96 12.76
N LEU A 46 -3.64 1.55 12.30
CA LEU A 46 -3.65 2.65 11.33
C LEU A 46 -4.83 3.59 11.61
N SER A 47 -4.82 4.77 11.02
CA SER A 47 -5.96 5.68 11.05
C SER A 47 -6.73 5.55 9.74
N ILE A 48 -8.01 5.19 9.77
CA ILE A 48 -8.83 5.01 8.55
C ILE A 48 -10.17 5.70 8.72
N ALA A 49 -10.61 6.41 7.68
CA ALA A 49 -11.95 6.97 7.60
C ALA A 49 -12.60 6.52 6.30
N TYR A 50 -13.89 6.21 6.39
CA TYR A 50 -14.72 5.80 5.27
C TYR A 50 -15.58 6.97 4.82
N LEU A 51 -15.83 7.04 3.52
CA LEU A 51 -16.77 7.93 2.87
C LEU A 51 -17.73 7.07 2.08
N THR A 52 -18.94 6.90 2.60
CA THR A 52 -20.00 6.22 1.86
C THR A 52 -20.38 7.07 0.65
N PRO A 53 -20.28 6.56 -0.59
CA PRO A 53 -20.73 7.26 -1.78
C PRO A 53 -22.20 7.64 -1.65
N ARG A 54 -22.52 8.87 -2.07
CA ARG A 54 -23.90 9.25 -2.38
C ARG A 54 -24.04 9.23 -3.89
N TYR A 55 -25.15 8.72 -4.38
CA TYR A 55 -25.43 8.69 -5.80
C TYR A 55 -26.55 9.69 -6.11
N ASP A 56 -26.44 10.37 -7.25
CA ASP A 56 -27.60 11.06 -7.81
C ASP A 56 -28.59 10.05 -8.40
N LYS A 57 -29.72 10.57 -8.89
CA LYS A 57 -30.78 9.77 -9.51
C LYS A 57 -30.32 9.01 -10.78
N ASP A 58 -29.21 9.44 -11.37
CA ASP A 58 -28.64 8.89 -12.61
C ASP A 58 -27.47 7.93 -12.31
N GLY A 59 -27.21 7.64 -11.03
CA GLY A 59 -26.16 6.73 -10.59
C GLY A 59 -24.76 7.36 -10.54
N ASN A 60 -24.63 8.68 -10.71
CA ASN A 60 -23.34 9.35 -10.59
C ASN A 60 -22.99 9.61 -9.13
N ILE A 61 -21.72 9.41 -8.80
CA ILE A 61 -21.20 9.68 -7.47
C ILE A 61 -21.20 11.18 -7.18
N LEU A 62 -21.93 11.57 -6.13
CA LEU A 62 -22.02 12.91 -5.57
C LEU A 62 -21.05 13.08 -4.40
N TYR A 63 -19.79 13.37 -4.70
CA TYR A 63 -18.88 13.88 -3.69
C TYR A 63 -18.74 15.39 -3.79
N SER A 64 -19.00 16.09 -2.69
CA SER A 64 -18.54 17.47 -2.56
C SER A 64 -17.08 17.49 -2.12
N LYS A 65 -16.29 18.41 -2.66
CA LYS A 65 -14.94 18.73 -2.14
C LYS A 65 -14.93 18.94 -0.62
N SER A 66 -16.02 19.50 -0.07
CA SER A 66 -16.20 19.69 1.37
C SER A 66 -16.35 18.38 2.16
N SER A 67 -16.95 17.34 1.58
CA SER A 67 -17.08 16.02 2.21
C SER A 67 -15.72 15.30 2.26
N TYR A 68 -14.95 15.37 1.18
CA TYR A 68 -13.58 14.87 1.15
C TYR A 68 -12.69 15.54 2.20
N LEU A 69 -12.72 16.88 2.29
CA LEU A 69 -11.95 17.61 3.29
C LEU A 69 -12.37 17.29 4.73
N LYS A 70 -13.66 16.99 4.96
CA LYS A 70 -14.13 16.54 6.28
C LYS A 70 -13.59 15.15 6.61
N MET A 71 -13.62 14.21 5.67
CA MET A 71 -13.04 12.88 5.85
C MET A 71 -11.53 12.95 6.13
N GLU A 72 -10.77 13.70 5.35
CA GLU A 72 -9.31 13.84 5.58
C GLU A 72 -8.99 14.38 6.98
N LYS A 73 -9.82 15.29 7.48
CA LYS A 73 -9.71 15.82 8.84
C LYS A 73 -10.09 14.79 9.90
N SER A 74 -11.02 13.87 9.61
CA SER A 74 -11.47 12.86 10.57
C SER A 74 -10.56 11.64 10.64
N VAL A 75 -9.75 11.33 9.62
CA VAL A 75 -8.85 10.16 9.60
C VAL A 75 -8.05 10.02 10.91
N ALA A 76 -7.43 11.10 11.39
CA ALA A 76 -6.63 11.08 12.62
C ALA A 76 -7.45 10.76 13.90
N SER A 77 -8.77 10.97 13.87
CA SER A 77 -9.71 10.65 14.96
C SER A 77 -10.25 9.23 14.89
N CYS A 78 -9.87 8.44 13.89
CA CYS A 78 -10.35 7.09 13.66
C CYS A 78 -9.20 6.06 13.70
N PRO A 79 -8.41 5.98 14.81
CA PRO A 79 -7.46 4.90 14.97
C PRO A 79 -8.21 3.56 14.97
N THR A 80 -7.77 2.66 14.12
CA THR A 80 -8.39 1.37 13.86
C THR A 80 -7.33 0.29 13.97
N LYS A 81 -7.69 -0.77 14.68
CA LYS A 81 -6.94 -2.01 14.72
C LYS A 81 -7.68 -3.01 13.85
N MET A 82 -7.00 -3.56 12.85
CA MET A 82 -7.60 -4.57 11.96
C MET A 82 -6.52 -5.50 11.43
N SER A 83 -6.90 -6.65 10.90
CA SER A 83 -5.95 -7.53 10.23
C SER A 83 -5.52 -6.92 8.89
N LEU A 84 -4.27 -7.14 8.48
CA LEU A 84 -3.83 -6.79 7.12
C LEU A 84 -4.68 -7.48 6.06
N PHE A 85 -5.16 -8.68 6.36
CA PHE A 85 -6.09 -9.40 5.49
C PHE A 85 -7.35 -8.58 5.25
N ASP A 86 -8.04 -8.13 6.30
CA ASP A 86 -9.25 -7.33 6.17
C ASP A 86 -8.97 -5.99 5.46
N LEU A 87 -7.82 -5.36 5.75
CA LEU A 87 -7.43 -4.09 5.13
C LEU A 87 -7.21 -4.23 3.62
N VAL A 88 -6.50 -5.28 3.20
CA VAL A 88 -6.29 -5.58 1.78
C VAL A 88 -7.58 -6.08 1.11
N SER A 89 -8.42 -6.81 1.84
CA SER A 89 -9.73 -7.28 1.34
C SER A 89 -10.69 -6.14 1.02
N GLY A 90 -10.59 -5.03 1.76
CA GLY A 90 -11.41 -3.84 1.53
C GLY A 90 -10.93 -2.98 0.35
N MET A 91 -9.82 -3.32 -0.31
CA MET A 91 -9.39 -2.63 -1.53
C MET A 91 -10.33 -2.95 -2.68
N GLY A 92 -10.83 -1.92 -3.37
CA GLY A 92 -11.81 -2.08 -4.44
C GLY A 92 -13.26 -2.20 -3.98
N ASP A 93 -13.53 -2.01 -2.68
CA ASP A 93 -14.90 -1.87 -2.16
C ASP A 93 -15.55 -0.58 -2.71
N PRO A 94 -16.86 -0.59 -3.07
CA PRO A 94 -17.59 0.64 -3.43
C PRO A 94 -17.52 1.75 -2.38
N ASP A 95 -17.37 1.41 -1.09
CA ASP A 95 -17.16 2.41 -0.05
C ASP A 95 -15.75 2.98 -0.12
N GLU A 96 -15.60 4.23 -0.56
CA GLU A 96 -14.31 4.90 -0.60
C GLU A 96 -13.74 5.10 0.81
N TRP A 97 -12.58 4.54 1.10
CA TRP A 97 -11.83 4.83 2.31
C TRP A 97 -10.50 5.49 2.03
N ARG A 98 -10.11 6.28 3.02
CA ARG A 98 -8.80 6.90 3.11
C ARG A 98 -8.14 6.51 4.40
N PHE A 99 -6.85 6.26 4.32
CA PHE A 99 -6.09 5.88 5.48
C PHE A 99 -4.81 6.68 5.60
N ASN A 100 -4.37 6.81 6.84
CA ASN A 100 -3.03 7.21 7.19
C ASN A 100 -2.35 5.98 7.84
N PRO A 101 -1.15 5.57 7.41
CA PRO A 101 -0.46 4.41 7.96
C PRO A 101 -0.06 4.58 9.43
N SER A 102 0.00 5.82 9.90
CA SER A 102 0.23 6.19 11.30
C SER A 102 -1.09 6.29 12.06
N THR A 103 -1.00 6.09 13.39
CA THR A 103 -2.04 6.49 14.32
C THR A 103 -1.63 7.75 15.09
N PHE A 104 -2.63 8.48 15.55
CA PHE A 104 -2.44 9.73 16.28
C PHE A 104 -3.28 9.76 17.55
N THR A 105 -2.83 10.53 18.52
CA THR A 105 -3.55 10.86 19.74
C THR A 105 -4.37 12.14 19.54
N ASN A 106 -5.49 12.24 20.26
CA ASN A 106 -6.32 13.45 20.30
C ASN A 106 -6.91 13.90 18.94
N GLY A 107 -6.98 13.00 17.95
CA GLY A 107 -7.56 13.30 16.64
C GLY A 107 -6.78 14.31 15.81
N LYS A 108 -5.52 14.58 16.15
CA LYS A 108 -4.69 15.59 15.46
C LYS A 108 -3.61 14.91 14.64
N ARG A 109 -3.34 15.41 13.44
CA ARG A 109 -2.30 14.88 12.54
C ARG A 109 -1.02 15.73 12.66
N THR A 110 -0.38 15.69 13.84
CA THR A 110 0.85 16.47 14.12
C THR A 110 1.99 15.56 14.58
N LEU A 111 3.24 16.06 14.48
CA LEU A 111 4.41 15.34 15.00
C LEU A 111 4.27 15.02 16.49
N THR A 112 3.71 15.95 17.27
CA THR A 112 3.51 15.81 18.71
C THR A 112 2.38 14.87 19.11
N SER A 113 1.46 14.57 18.19
CA SER A 113 0.33 13.66 18.44
C SER A 113 0.54 12.30 17.80
N TRP A 114 1.57 12.13 16.96
CA TRP A 114 1.92 10.85 16.37
C TRP A 114 2.18 9.80 17.46
N SER A 115 1.65 8.60 17.26
CA SER A 115 1.71 7.51 18.25
C SER A 115 2.56 6.34 17.75
N GLN A 116 2.20 5.79 16.60
CA GLN A 116 2.86 4.62 16.02
C GLN A 116 2.58 4.49 14.52
N GLN A 117 3.43 3.72 13.82
CA GLN A 117 3.24 3.32 12.42
C GLN A 117 3.81 1.90 12.21
N GLN A 118 3.08 1.07 11.48
CA GLN A 118 3.52 -0.29 11.13
C GLN A 118 3.60 -0.52 9.62
N ILE A 119 2.75 0.15 8.85
CA ILE A 119 2.76 0.14 7.39
C ILE A 119 3.58 1.32 6.89
N PHE A 120 4.51 1.08 5.97
CA PHE A 120 5.32 2.07 5.30
C PHE A 120 4.96 2.06 3.82
N VAL A 121 4.75 3.23 3.26
CA VAL A 121 4.23 3.36 1.90
C VAL A 121 5.28 4.08 1.06
N VAL A 122 5.46 3.59 -0.16
CA VAL A 122 6.10 4.32 -1.26
C VAL A 122 5.14 4.34 -2.44
N GLU A 123 5.08 5.46 -3.13
CA GLU A 123 4.15 5.70 -4.24
C GLU A 123 4.93 6.18 -5.45
N PHE A 124 4.56 5.72 -6.63
CA PHE A 124 5.19 6.08 -7.91
C PHE A 124 4.12 6.61 -8.84
N GLN A 125 4.44 7.69 -9.56
CA GLN A 125 3.53 8.38 -10.47
C GLN A 125 4.26 8.69 -11.78
N GLY A 126 4.54 7.66 -12.59
CA GLY A 126 5.21 7.81 -13.88
C GLY A 126 6.74 7.69 -13.84
N THR A 127 7.34 7.44 -12.68
CA THR A 127 8.81 7.57 -12.47
C THR A 127 9.58 6.24 -12.48
N LEU A 128 8.88 5.12 -12.25
CA LEU A 128 9.45 3.78 -12.22
C LEU A 128 8.36 2.82 -12.69
N THR A 129 8.69 1.84 -13.53
CA THR A 129 7.73 0.79 -13.89
C THR A 129 7.61 -0.24 -12.77
N PHE A 130 6.46 -0.91 -12.69
CA PHE A 130 6.27 -2.00 -11.73
C PHE A 130 7.30 -3.13 -11.91
N LYS A 131 7.70 -3.42 -13.16
CA LYS A 131 8.72 -4.43 -13.47
C LYS A 131 10.10 -4.04 -12.93
N GLU A 132 10.52 -2.79 -13.10
CA GLU A 132 11.79 -2.29 -12.56
C GLU A 132 11.77 -2.27 -11.03
N PHE A 133 10.65 -1.87 -10.44
CA PHE A 133 10.44 -1.93 -8.99
C PHE A 133 10.56 -3.37 -8.46
N ALA A 134 9.91 -4.34 -9.11
CA ALA A 134 9.97 -5.75 -8.73
C ALA A 134 11.40 -6.32 -8.84
N ALA A 135 12.11 -6.02 -9.94
CA ALA A 135 13.50 -6.43 -10.12
C ALA A 135 14.40 -5.87 -9.03
N ARG A 136 14.20 -4.60 -8.64
CA ARG A 136 14.96 -3.98 -7.54
C ARG A 136 14.64 -4.62 -6.18
N CYS A 137 13.37 -4.96 -5.93
CA CYS A 137 13.00 -5.70 -4.71
C CYS A 137 13.74 -7.04 -4.62
N ASP A 138 13.79 -7.80 -5.71
CA ASP A 138 14.53 -9.07 -5.83
C ASP A 138 16.04 -8.88 -5.56
N GLU A 139 16.63 -7.83 -6.11
CA GLU A 139 18.05 -7.50 -5.99
C GLU A 139 18.45 -7.21 -4.54
N VAL A 140 17.69 -6.34 -3.86
CA VAL A 140 18.03 -5.92 -2.49
C VAL A 140 17.44 -6.82 -1.40
N GLY A 141 16.59 -7.78 -1.77
CA GLY A 141 15.91 -8.69 -0.85
C GLY A 141 14.85 -8.03 0.04
N VAL A 142 14.24 -6.93 -0.43
CA VAL A 142 13.20 -6.20 0.29
C VAL A 142 11.92 -6.21 -0.53
N HIS A 143 10.96 -7.00 -0.08
CA HIS A 143 9.69 -7.20 -0.79
C HIS A 143 8.55 -6.46 -0.10
N PRO A 144 7.65 -5.83 -0.87
CA PRO A 144 6.44 -5.25 -0.30
C PRO A 144 5.50 -6.35 0.16
N TYR A 145 4.59 -6.02 1.07
CA TYR A 145 3.47 -6.85 1.44
C TYR A 145 2.38 -6.82 0.35
N VAL A 146 2.07 -5.64 -0.15
CA VAL A 146 1.09 -5.45 -1.23
C VAL A 146 1.55 -4.32 -2.15
N VAL A 147 1.28 -4.47 -3.45
CA VAL A 147 1.40 -3.37 -4.42
C VAL A 147 0.05 -3.18 -5.07
N GLN A 148 -0.39 -1.94 -5.15
CA GLN A 148 -1.68 -1.55 -5.71
C GLN A 148 -1.52 -0.54 -6.84
N HIS A 149 -2.33 -0.70 -7.88
CA HIS A 149 -2.52 0.29 -8.93
C HIS A 149 -3.28 1.49 -8.39
N ILE A 150 -2.82 2.70 -8.75
CA ILE A 150 -3.45 3.96 -8.35
C ILE A 150 -3.70 4.91 -9.53
N GLY A 151 -3.27 4.54 -10.73
CA GLY A 151 -3.51 5.30 -11.96
C GLY A 151 -4.87 5.03 -12.58
N ASP A 152 -5.11 5.60 -13.76
CA ASP A 152 -6.28 5.30 -14.57
C ASP A 152 -6.19 3.93 -15.26
N GLU A 153 -7.25 3.59 -16.00
CA GLU A 153 -7.36 2.33 -16.73
C GLU A 153 -6.34 2.23 -17.88
N GLU A 154 -5.99 3.34 -18.52
CA GLU A 154 -5.00 3.36 -19.61
C GLU A 154 -3.60 3.01 -19.11
N ASP A 155 -3.17 3.51 -17.94
CA ASP A 155 -1.91 3.10 -17.34
C ASP A 155 -1.93 1.63 -16.92
N ARG A 156 -3.07 1.14 -16.41
CA ARG A 156 -3.25 -0.25 -15.98
C ARG A 156 -3.02 -1.26 -17.10
N MET A 157 -3.54 -0.97 -18.30
CA MET A 157 -3.50 -1.91 -19.44
C MET A 157 -2.11 -2.10 -20.05
N LYS A 158 -1.10 -1.35 -19.60
CA LYS A 158 0.29 -1.48 -20.05
C LYS A 158 0.98 -2.63 -19.31
N GLU A 159 0.93 -3.82 -19.88
CA GLU A 159 1.53 -5.04 -19.33
C GLU A 159 2.99 -4.82 -18.90
N GLY A 160 3.27 -4.96 -17.59
CA GLY A 160 4.61 -4.78 -17.02
C GLY A 160 5.16 -3.34 -17.04
N ASN A 161 4.38 -2.39 -17.59
CA ASN A 161 4.72 -0.99 -17.79
C ASN A 161 3.77 -0.05 -17.03
N CYS A 162 3.00 -0.57 -16.07
CA CYS A 162 2.28 0.26 -15.11
C CYS A 162 3.30 1.13 -14.36
N THR A 163 3.04 2.44 -14.35
CA THR A 163 3.94 3.43 -13.73
C THR A 163 3.28 4.18 -12.57
N TYR A 164 1.99 3.94 -12.33
CA TYR A 164 1.22 4.54 -11.25
C TYR A 164 0.78 3.49 -10.24
N PHE A 165 1.65 3.21 -9.28
CA PHE A 165 1.39 2.21 -8.25
C PHE A 165 1.93 2.65 -6.89
N ARG A 166 1.43 1.99 -5.86
CA ARG A 166 1.83 2.18 -4.47
C ARG A 166 2.20 0.84 -3.87
N ALA A 167 3.36 0.78 -3.22
CA ALA A 167 3.83 -0.40 -2.52
C ALA A 167 3.79 -0.18 -1.01
N TRP A 168 3.30 -1.18 -0.27
CA TRP A 168 3.23 -1.17 1.18
C TRP A 168 4.25 -2.15 1.74
N PHE A 169 5.09 -1.68 2.64
CA PHE A 169 6.03 -2.48 3.41
C PHE A 169 5.55 -2.55 4.85
N VAL A 170 5.53 -3.75 5.43
CA VAL A 170 4.95 -3.97 6.75
C VAL A 170 6.04 -4.35 7.73
N ASN A 171 6.20 -3.54 8.78
CA ASN A 171 7.07 -3.90 9.89
C ASN A 171 6.40 -4.94 10.78
N VAL A 172 7.19 -5.88 11.33
CA VAL A 172 6.67 -6.96 12.19
C VAL A 172 5.90 -6.40 13.38
N GLU A 173 6.41 -5.34 14.01
CA GLU A 173 5.79 -4.67 15.14
C GLU A 173 5.51 -3.19 14.85
N PRO A 174 4.52 -2.56 15.51
CA PRO A 174 4.34 -1.12 15.41
C PRO A 174 5.57 -0.35 15.92
N ILE A 175 6.09 0.57 15.11
CA ILE A 175 7.16 1.47 15.53
C ILE A 175 6.53 2.63 16.30
N THR A 176 6.95 2.82 17.55
CA THR A 176 6.47 3.86 18.48
C THR A 176 7.47 4.99 18.70
N LEU A 177 8.68 4.88 18.12
CA LEU A 177 9.70 5.92 18.17
C LEU A 177 9.76 6.65 16.82
N LEU A 178 9.39 7.93 16.81
CA LEU A 178 9.31 8.74 15.59
C LEU A 178 10.63 8.79 14.81
N GLY A 179 11.76 8.92 15.50
CA GLY A 179 13.08 8.92 14.85
C GLY A 179 13.38 7.61 14.13
N PHE A 180 12.91 6.48 14.67
CA PHE A 180 13.09 5.17 14.05
C PHE A 180 12.17 4.97 12.86
N ARG A 181 10.90 5.40 12.97
CA ARG A 181 9.96 5.45 11.83
C ARG A 181 10.57 6.25 10.68
N ASN A 182 11.12 7.43 10.95
CA ASN A 182 11.69 8.28 9.92
C ASN A 182 12.90 7.62 9.24
N ARG A 183 13.73 6.89 10.00
CA ARG A 183 14.85 6.12 9.44
C ARG A 183 14.38 5.00 8.52
N VAL A 184 13.37 4.23 8.91
CA VAL A 184 12.79 3.18 8.06
C VAL A 184 12.28 3.76 6.74
N GLN A 185 11.53 4.86 6.81
CA GLN A 185 11.04 5.54 5.60
C GLN A 185 12.21 6.06 4.75
N GLU A 186 13.27 6.60 5.37
CA GLU A 186 14.45 7.06 4.62
C GLU A 186 15.18 5.92 3.93
N PHE A 187 15.32 4.75 4.56
CA PHE A 187 15.90 3.58 3.90
C PHE A 187 15.11 3.16 2.66
N LEU A 188 13.78 3.13 2.76
CA LEU A 188 12.94 2.88 1.58
C LEU A 188 13.11 3.97 0.51
N LYS A 189 13.32 5.23 0.89
CA LYS A 189 13.60 6.32 -0.06
C LYS A 189 15.00 6.23 -0.67
N ILE A 190 15.98 5.65 0.01
CA ILE A 190 17.31 5.37 -0.56
C ILE A 190 17.20 4.26 -1.60
N ILE A 191 16.45 3.19 -1.33
CA ILE A 191 16.23 2.08 -2.26
C ILE A 191 15.34 2.52 -3.45
N PHE A 192 14.35 3.36 -3.17
CA PHE A 192 13.35 3.84 -4.14
C PHE A 192 13.32 5.38 -4.21
N PRO A 193 14.40 6.02 -4.69
CA PRO A 193 14.50 7.48 -4.74
C PRO A 193 13.47 8.11 -5.68
N GLU A 194 12.95 7.37 -6.65
CA GLU A 194 11.95 7.81 -7.63
C GLU A 194 10.54 7.92 -7.07
N SER A 195 10.30 7.41 -5.85
CA SER A 195 8.99 7.49 -5.20
C SER A 195 8.63 8.93 -4.83
N ASP A 196 7.35 9.20 -4.59
CA ASP A 196 6.84 10.51 -4.20
C ASP A 196 7.45 11.00 -2.88
N GLU A 197 7.80 12.28 -2.81
CA GLU A 197 8.44 12.91 -1.65
C GLU A 197 7.52 12.94 -0.42
N SER A 198 6.21 13.08 -0.62
CA SER A 198 5.21 13.11 0.44
C SER A 198 5.17 11.82 1.25
N CYS A 199 5.69 10.70 0.73
CA CYS A 199 5.81 9.46 1.50
C CYS A 199 6.67 9.61 2.77
N ARG A 200 7.55 10.62 2.84
CA ARG A 200 8.30 10.96 4.06
C ARG A 200 7.42 11.54 5.17
N ASP A 201 6.31 12.19 4.86
CA ASP A 201 5.46 12.84 5.87
C ASP A 201 4.58 11.80 6.59
N ILE A 202 4.64 11.78 7.92
CA ILE A 202 3.76 10.96 8.77
C ILE A 202 2.27 11.31 8.56
N LYS A 203 1.98 12.52 8.06
CA LYS A 203 0.63 13.03 7.85
C LYS A 203 0.05 12.64 6.49
N THR A 204 0.76 11.91 5.66
CA THR A 204 0.26 11.56 4.32
C THR A 204 -0.96 10.67 4.42
N ILE A 205 -2.00 11.01 3.66
CA ILE A 205 -3.22 10.24 3.54
C ILE A 205 -3.22 9.60 2.16
N TYR A 206 -3.62 8.34 2.13
CA TYR A 206 -3.69 7.52 0.95
C TYR A 206 -5.14 7.10 0.70
N ASN A 207 -5.55 7.13 -0.56
CA ASN A 207 -6.83 6.52 -0.99
C ASN A 207 -6.71 4.99 -0.99
N GLN A 208 -7.82 4.27 -0.90
CA GLN A 208 -7.83 2.81 -0.92
C GLN A 208 -7.09 2.14 -2.10
N GLY A 209 -6.96 2.82 -3.24
CA GLY A 209 -6.40 2.24 -4.46
C GLY A 209 -7.44 1.45 -5.23
N LEU A 210 -7.14 1.11 -6.49
CA LEU A 210 -8.13 0.53 -7.38
C LEU A 210 -7.99 -1.00 -7.49
N HIS A 211 -6.76 -1.47 -7.65
CA HIS A 211 -6.49 -2.89 -7.93
C HIS A 211 -5.19 -3.35 -7.27
N ILE A 212 -5.12 -4.61 -6.86
CA ILE A 212 -3.91 -5.23 -6.33
C ILE A 212 -3.10 -5.81 -7.49
N CYS A 213 -1.85 -5.36 -7.63
CA CYS A 213 -0.88 -5.85 -8.62
C CYS A 213 0.00 -6.97 -8.08
N TYR A 214 0.25 -6.98 -6.77
CA TYR A 214 1.10 -7.94 -6.09
C TYR A 214 0.67 -8.08 -4.64
N LEU A 215 0.79 -9.29 -4.09
CA LEU A 215 0.48 -9.59 -2.71
C LEU A 215 1.35 -10.74 -2.20
N ASP A 216 1.99 -10.52 -1.07
CA ASP A 216 2.74 -11.52 -0.33
C ASP A 216 2.40 -11.42 1.17
N TRP A 217 1.59 -12.37 1.63
CA TRP A 217 1.13 -12.47 3.02
C TRP A 217 2.27 -12.66 4.03
N THR A 218 3.44 -13.08 3.57
CA THR A 218 4.61 -13.40 4.40
C THR A 218 5.66 -12.29 4.41
N ALA A 219 5.67 -11.41 3.41
CA ALA A 219 6.63 -10.32 3.33
C ALA A 219 6.56 -9.41 4.55
N ARG A 220 7.69 -9.25 5.23
CA ARG A 220 7.86 -8.30 6.34
C ARG A 220 9.18 -7.58 6.15
N ILE A 221 9.19 -6.31 6.52
CA ILE A 221 10.44 -5.59 6.70
C ILE A 221 10.83 -5.63 8.17
N GLU A 222 12.14 -5.68 8.39
CA GLU A 222 12.74 -5.37 9.69
C GLU A 222 13.75 -4.25 9.46
N PRO A 223 13.84 -3.24 10.34
CA PRO A 223 14.68 -2.07 10.06
C PRO A 223 16.17 -2.41 9.94
N GLN A 224 16.60 -3.48 10.58
CA GLN A 224 17.95 -4.06 10.53
C GLN A 224 18.25 -4.88 9.26
N HIS A 225 17.26 -5.11 8.40
CA HIS A 225 17.47 -5.68 7.08
C HIS A 225 17.46 -4.58 6.01
N LEU A 226 16.82 -3.45 6.30
CA LEU A 226 16.75 -2.31 5.39
C LEU A 226 18.09 -1.57 5.25
N ASP A 227 18.90 -1.49 6.30
CA ASP A 227 20.25 -0.93 6.23
C ASP A 227 21.17 -1.76 5.30
N LEU A 228 21.14 -3.09 5.41
CA LEU A 228 21.86 -4.00 4.50
C LEU A 228 21.35 -3.87 3.06
N ALA A 229 20.04 -3.74 2.88
CA ALA A 229 19.44 -3.52 1.57
C ALA A 229 19.88 -2.18 0.95
N CYS A 230 19.96 -1.11 1.75
CA CYS A 230 20.53 0.16 1.30
C CYS A 230 22.00 0.02 0.88
N ILE A 231 22.81 -0.72 1.63
CA ILE A 231 24.22 -0.95 1.28
C ILE A 231 24.33 -1.71 -0.05
N ARG A 232 23.52 -2.76 -0.25
CA ARG A 232 23.46 -3.50 -1.52
C ARG A 232 23.11 -2.58 -2.69
N TYR A 233 22.02 -1.83 -2.55
CA TYR A 233 21.56 -0.87 -3.54
C TYR A 233 22.65 0.16 -3.91
N ILE A 234 23.31 0.74 -2.91
CA ILE A 234 24.38 1.73 -3.13
C ILE A 234 25.56 1.07 -3.85
N ASN A 235 25.99 -0.11 -3.42
CA ASN A 235 27.13 -0.80 -4.03
C ASN A 235 26.85 -1.18 -5.49
N GLU A 236 25.67 -1.72 -5.80
CA GLU A 236 25.31 -2.11 -7.17
C GLU A 236 25.26 -0.91 -8.12
N ARG A 237 24.86 0.26 -7.61
CA ARG A 237 24.68 1.46 -8.42
C ARG A 237 25.92 2.36 -8.51
N TYR A 238 26.80 2.32 -7.52
CA TYR A 238 27.96 3.22 -7.42
C TYR A 238 29.32 2.52 -7.38
N ALA A 239 29.41 1.19 -7.16
CA ALA A 239 30.70 0.49 -7.23
C ALA A 239 31.12 0.11 -8.67
N ALA A 240 30.22 0.28 -9.65
CA ALA A 240 30.49 0.06 -11.07
C ALA A 240 30.76 1.36 -11.88
N ALA A 241 30.80 2.51 -11.20
CA ALA A 241 31.09 3.83 -11.77
C ALA A 241 32.52 4.27 -11.39
#